data_AF-A0A4V3C317-F1
#
_entry.id   AF-A0A4V3C317-F1
#
_cell.length_a   1.000
_cell.length_b   1.000
_cell.length_c   1.000
_cell.angle_alpha   90.00
_cell.angle_beta   90.00
_cell.angle_gamma   90.00
#
_symmetry.space_group_name_H-M   'P 1'
#
loop_
_entity.id
_entity.type
_entity.pdbx_description
1 polymer ?
#
loop_
_entity_poly.entity_id
_entity_poly.type
_entity_poly.pdbx_seq_one_letter_code
_entity_poly.pdbx_strand_id
1 'polypeptide(L)'
;MTVLEAVKKSNHINHEEFEEISQIIFQSIALNGSVKSSSYISKKEALLTSFSDFIAQYLKLNFTGSKQNKLTLIKIISKLNLQKELFELASGETKIQDFHKASQSLGKKSQSAFVEK
;
A
#
# COMPACT_ATOMS: atom_id res chain seq x y z
N MET A 1 7.45 -13.64 -37.83
CA MET A 1 6.80 -13.43 -36.52
C MET A 1 6.15 -14.73 -36.11
N THR A 2 6.54 -15.31 -34.98
CA THR A 2 5.97 -16.58 -34.49
C THR A 2 4.60 -16.35 -33.86
N VAL A 3 3.76 -17.39 -33.77
CA VAL A 3 2.45 -17.31 -33.09
C VAL A 3 2.60 -16.81 -31.66
N LEU A 4 3.68 -17.20 -30.97
CA LEU A 4 3.99 -16.74 -29.61
C LEU A 4 4.28 -15.24 -29.54
N GLU A 5 4.99 -14.69 -30.53
CA GLU A 5 5.28 -13.25 -30.59
C GLU A 5 4.01 -12.44 -30.89
N ALA A 6 3.13 -12.96 -31.75
CA ALA A 6 1.85 -12.32 -32.04
C ALA A 6 0.95 -12.26 -30.79
N VAL A 7 0.87 -13.37 -30.04
CA VAL A 7 0.10 -13.45 -28.77
C VAL A 7 0.70 -12.55 -27.68
N LYS A 8 2.04 -12.50 -27.56
CA LYS A 8 2.71 -11.60 -26.61
C LYS A 8 2.44 -10.13 -26.93
N LYS A 9 2.44 -9.77 -28.21
CA LYS A 9 2.20 -8.39 -28.65
C LYS A 9 0.74 -7.98 -28.44
N SER A 10 -0.22 -8.87 -28.66
CA SER A 10 -1.64 -8.57 -28.49
C SER A 10 -2.10 -8.56 -27.02
N ASN A 11 -1.44 -9.31 -26.14
CA ASN A 11 -1.76 -9.39 -24.70
C ASN A 11 -0.78 -8.58 -23.83
N HIS A 12 -0.02 -7.67 -24.42
CA HIS A 12 0.85 -6.80 -23.66
C HIS A 12 0.02 -5.72 -22.98
N ILE A 13 0.03 -5.71 -21.64
CA ILE A 13 -0.50 -4.59 -20.86
C ILE A 13 0.40 -3.39 -21.16
N ASN A 14 -0.17 -2.38 -21.82
CA ASN A 14 0.56 -1.17 -22.15
C ASN A 14 0.60 -0.21 -20.94
N HIS A 15 1.42 0.83 -21.05
CA HIS A 15 1.62 1.77 -19.95
C HIS A 15 0.34 2.53 -19.57
N GLU A 16 -0.46 2.95 -20.56
CA GLU A 16 -1.69 3.72 -20.34
C GLU A 16 -2.73 2.87 -19.61
N GLU A 17 -2.94 1.62 -20.04
CA GLU A 17 -3.80 0.65 -19.37
C GLU A 17 -3.38 0.43 -17.90
N PHE A 18 -2.07 0.35 -17.65
CA PHE A 18 -1.54 0.20 -16.30
C PHE A 18 -1.73 1.47 -15.45
N GLU A 19 -1.57 2.65 -16.04
CA GLU A 19 -1.73 3.93 -15.35
C GLU A 19 -3.18 4.17 -14.95
N GLU A 20 -4.14 3.87 -15.83
CA GLU A 20 -5.57 3.92 -15.53
C GLU A 20 -5.93 3.00 -14.36
N ILE A 21 -5.48 1.76 -14.40
CA ILE A 21 -5.70 0.79 -13.31
C ILE A 21 -5.03 1.27 -12.02
N SER A 22 -3.82 1.83 -12.09
CA SER A 22 -3.12 2.37 -10.92
C SER A 22 -3.89 3.52 -10.27
N GLN A 23 -4.54 4.36 -11.07
CA GLN A 23 -5.39 5.44 -10.57
C GLN A 23 -6.66 4.91 -9.89
N ILE A 24 -7.28 3.86 -10.45
CA ILE A 24 -8.42 3.17 -9.83
C ILE A 24 -8.03 2.57 -8.48
N ILE A 25 -6.89 1.88 -8.42
CA ILE A 25 -6.35 1.32 -7.17
C ILE A 25 -6.16 2.44 -6.16
N PHE A 26 -5.50 3.53 -6.54
CA PHE A 26 -5.28 4.68 -5.65
C PHE A 26 -6.59 5.27 -5.10
N GLN A 27 -7.59 5.48 -5.95
CA GLN A 27 -8.90 6.00 -5.52
C GLN A 27 -9.63 5.03 -4.57
N SER A 28 -9.46 3.72 -4.79
CA SER A 28 -10.11 2.69 -3.97
C SER A 28 -9.60 2.65 -2.54
N ILE A 29 -8.32 2.95 -2.31
CA ILE A 29 -7.68 2.98 -0.98
C ILE A 29 -7.68 4.37 -0.35
N ALA A 30 -7.82 5.44 -1.14
CA ALA A 30 -7.83 6.80 -0.64
C ALA A 30 -9.05 7.09 0.28
N LEU A 31 -8.79 7.82 1.36
CA LEU A 31 -9.79 8.34 2.29
C LEU A 31 -10.47 9.59 1.69
N ASN A 32 -11.26 9.39 0.64
CA ASN A 32 -12.00 10.46 -0.01
C ASN A 32 -13.50 10.34 0.36
N GLY A 33 -14.03 11.34 1.05
CA GLY A 33 -15.47 11.52 1.29
C GLY A 33 -15.99 11.10 2.67
N SER A 34 -17.27 11.40 2.93
CA SER A 34 -17.99 10.97 4.12
C SER A 34 -18.17 9.46 4.12
N VAL A 35 -17.68 8.81 5.18
CA VAL A 35 -17.81 7.36 5.39
C VAL A 35 -19.29 6.97 5.35
N LYS A 36 -19.67 6.09 4.40
CA LYS A 36 -21.09 5.81 4.12
C LYS A 36 -21.67 4.61 4.90
N SER A 37 -20.86 3.61 5.24
CA SER A 37 -21.29 2.44 6.03
C SER A 37 -20.10 1.60 6.53
N SER A 38 -20.29 0.77 7.57
CA SER A 38 -19.27 -0.17 8.06
C SER A 38 -18.81 -1.16 6.98
N SER A 39 -19.75 -1.69 6.17
CA SER A 39 -19.43 -2.57 5.04
C SER A 39 -18.52 -1.89 4.00
N TYR A 40 -18.68 -0.59 3.78
CA TYR A 40 -17.80 0.17 2.90
C TYR A 40 -16.38 0.28 3.46
N ILE A 41 -16.25 0.49 4.78
CA ILE A 41 -14.95 0.52 5.48
C ILE A 41 -14.24 -0.83 5.35
N SER A 42 -14.90 -1.94 5.70
CA SER A 42 -14.29 -3.28 5.66
C SER A 42 -13.82 -3.66 4.25
N LYS A 43 -14.55 -3.27 3.20
CA LYS A 43 -14.11 -3.48 1.80
C LYS A 43 -12.85 -2.69 1.47
N LYS A 44 -12.73 -1.45 1.95
CA LYS A 44 -11.52 -0.63 1.76
C LYS A 44 -10.33 -1.21 2.51
N GLU A 45 -10.51 -1.67 3.74
CA GLU A 45 -9.45 -2.34 4.51
C GLU A 45 -8.94 -3.61 3.81
N ALA A 46 -9.84 -4.41 3.21
CA ALA A 46 -9.47 -5.59 2.45
C ALA A 46 -8.62 -5.25 1.21
N LEU A 47 -9.00 -4.20 0.47
CA LEU A 47 -8.22 -3.72 -0.68
C LEU A 47 -6.84 -3.21 -0.26
N LEU A 48 -6.77 -2.44 0.83
CA LEU A 48 -5.53 -1.91 1.35
C LEU A 48 -4.59 -3.01 1.87
N THR A 49 -5.15 -4.03 2.53
CA THR A 49 -4.39 -5.23 2.94
C THR A 49 -3.82 -5.95 1.72
N SER A 50 -4.65 -6.18 0.70
CA SER A 50 -4.23 -6.85 -0.54
C SER A 50 -3.11 -6.08 -1.27
N PHE A 51 -3.21 -4.76 -1.33
CA PHE A 51 -2.19 -3.92 -1.95
C PHE A 51 -0.87 -3.91 -1.15
N SER A 52 -0.97 -3.91 0.19
CA SER A 52 0.21 -4.01 1.07
C SER A 52 0.92 -5.35 0.89
N ASP A 53 0.17 -6.45 0.79
CA ASP A 53 0.72 -7.79 0.52
C ASP A 53 1.39 -7.88 -0.85
N PHE A 54 0.81 -7.26 -1.88
CA PHE A 54 1.43 -7.14 -3.19
C PHE A 54 2.79 -6.44 -3.11
N ILE A 55 2.87 -5.28 -2.45
CA ILE A 55 4.15 -4.55 -2.30
C ILE A 55 5.17 -5.38 -1.52
N ALA A 56 4.74 -6.07 -0.46
CA ALA A 56 5.62 -6.93 0.33
C ALA A 56 6.19 -8.09 -0.49
N GLN A 57 5.38 -8.72 -1.34
CA GLN A 57 5.84 -9.76 -2.26
C GLN A 57 6.77 -9.21 -3.33
N TYR A 58 6.44 -8.04 -3.90
CA TYR A 58 7.29 -7.36 -4.88
C TYR A 58 8.68 -7.05 -4.32
N LEU A 59 8.76 -6.61 -3.05
CA LEU A 59 10.03 -6.37 -2.38
C LEU A 59 10.86 -7.65 -2.17
N LYS A 60 10.20 -8.82 -2.03
CA LYS A 60 10.87 -10.13 -1.89
C LYS A 60 11.42 -10.67 -3.21
N LEU A 61 10.88 -10.23 -4.36
CA LEU A 61 11.23 -10.74 -5.70
C LEU A 61 12.58 -10.23 -6.24
N ASN A 62 13.65 -10.29 -5.44
CA ASN A 62 14.96 -9.72 -5.82
C ASN A 62 14.82 -8.27 -6.30
N PHE A 63 14.20 -7.40 -5.48
CA PHE A 63 14.06 -5.98 -5.81
C PHE A 63 15.44 -5.36 -6.07
N THR A 64 15.78 -5.19 -7.36
CA THR A 64 17.02 -4.57 -7.86
C THR A 64 16.90 -3.05 -7.98
N GLY A 65 15.82 -2.47 -7.44
CA GLY A 65 15.60 -1.03 -7.51
C GLY A 65 16.66 -0.25 -6.72
N SER A 66 16.92 0.97 -7.19
CA SER A 66 17.84 1.89 -6.53
C SER A 66 17.48 2.10 -5.05
N LYS A 67 18.46 2.50 -4.23
CA LYS A 67 18.21 2.89 -2.82
C LYS A 67 17.04 3.87 -2.69
N GLN A 68 16.89 4.77 -3.65
CA GLN A 68 15.79 5.73 -3.72
C GLN A 68 14.44 5.05 -3.93
N ASN A 69 14.32 4.10 -4.86
CA ASN A 69 13.08 3.38 -5.11
C ASN A 69 12.67 2.54 -3.89
N LYS A 70 13.65 1.92 -3.22
CA LYS A 70 13.41 1.19 -1.95
C LYS A 70 12.85 2.12 -0.87
N LEU A 71 13.44 3.31 -0.72
CA LEU A 71 12.98 4.30 0.24
C LEU A 71 11.56 4.80 -0.08
N THR A 72 11.24 5.01 -1.35
CA THR A 72 9.89 5.37 -1.80
C THR A 72 8.88 4.28 -1.43
N LEU A 73 9.19 3.02 -1.69
CA LEU A 73 8.31 1.89 -1.34
C LEU A 73 8.09 1.77 0.17
N ILE A 74 9.14 1.92 0.97
CA ILE A 74 9.02 1.94 2.44
C ILE A 74 8.07 3.07 2.89
N LYS A 75 8.24 4.28 2.35
CA LYS A 75 7.35 5.42 2.67
C LYS A 75 5.90 5.15 2.26
N ILE A 76 5.68 4.49 1.13
CA ILE A 76 4.33 4.10 0.67
C ILE A 76 3.72 3.09 1.65
N ILE A 77 4.45 2.04 2.03
CA ILE A 77 3.98 1.04 3.02
C ILE A 77 3.60 1.72 4.34
N SER A 78 4.43 2.63 4.85
CA SER A 78 4.11 3.36 6.07
C SER A 78 2.81 4.16 5.96
N LYS A 79 2.54 4.79 4.80
CA LYS A 79 1.28 5.51 4.55
C LYS A 79 0.08 4.57 4.47
N LEU A 80 0.24 3.39 3.87
CA LEU A 80 -0.82 2.37 3.80
C LEU A 80 -1.16 1.86 5.19
N ASN A 81 -0.17 1.54 6.02
CA ASN A 81 -0.39 1.13 7.40
C ASN A 81 -1.16 2.18 8.19
N LEU A 82 -0.77 3.46 8.08
CA LEU A 82 -1.50 4.55 8.73
C LEU A 82 -2.96 4.65 8.25
N GLN A 83 -3.19 4.46 6.95
CA GLN A 83 -4.56 4.44 6.41
C GLN A 83 -5.37 3.28 6.97
N LYS A 84 -4.77 2.09 7.15
CA LYS A 84 -5.42 0.96 7.81
C LYS A 84 -5.87 1.31 9.22
N GLU A 85 -4.96 1.86 10.02
CA GLU A 85 -5.25 2.24 11.40
C GLU A 85 -6.37 3.31 11.47
N LEU A 86 -6.43 4.22 10.49
CA LEU A 86 -7.53 5.20 10.38
C LEU A 86 -8.88 4.55 10.05
N PHE A 87 -8.90 3.47 9.26
CA PHE A 87 -10.13 2.71 9.00
C PHE A 87 -10.58 1.94 10.24
N GLU A 88 -9.66 1.32 10.98
CA GLU A 88 -9.93 0.62 12.24
C GLU A 88 -10.47 1.56 13.33
N LEU A 89 -10.03 2.83 13.32
CA LEU A 89 -10.61 3.88 14.15
C LEU A 89 -12.02 4.28 13.70
N ALA A 90 -12.23 4.42 12.38
CA ALA A 90 -13.52 4.79 11.82
C ALA A 90 -14.59 3.70 11.98
N SER A 91 -14.18 2.42 12.04
CA SER A 91 -15.06 1.28 12.31
C SER A 91 -15.42 1.13 13.80
N GLY A 92 -14.74 1.87 14.69
CA GLY A 92 -14.95 1.81 16.14
C GLY A 92 -14.31 0.60 16.82
N GLU A 93 -13.46 -0.15 16.10
CA GLU A 93 -12.80 -1.36 16.62
C GLU A 93 -11.61 -1.04 17.54
N THR A 94 -11.02 0.16 17.45
CA THR A 94 -9.83 0.54 18.23
C THR A 94 -10.07 1.80 19.08
N LYS A 95 -9.68 1.78 20.36
CA LYS A 95 -9.67 2.98 21.22
C LYS A 95 -8.46 3.85 20.84
N ILE A 96 -8.67 5.16 20.67
CA ILE A 96 -7.63 6.18 20.34
C ILE A 96 -6.33 6.05 21.19
N GLN A 97 -6.43 5.47 22.40
CA GLN A 97 -5.32 5.25 23.31
C GLN A 97 -4.27 4.24 22.80
N ASP A 98 -4.63 3.29 21.94
CA ASP A 98 -3.69 2.28 21.42
C ASP A 98 -2.80 2.85 20.29
N PHE A 99 -3.27 3.90 19.61
CA PHE A 99 -2.57 4.59 18.53
C PHE A 99 -1.32 5.33 19.01
N HIS A 100 -1.39 5.96 20.19
CA HIS A 100 -0.24 6.65 20.79
C HIS A 100 0.91 5.69 21.07
N LYS A 101 0.63 4.43 21.41
CA LYS A 101 1.65 3.40 21.65
C LYS A 101 2.28 2.90 20.35
N ALA A 102 1.48 2.67 19.30
CA ALA A 102 1.97 2.23 17.99
C ALA A 102 2.81 3.31 17.29
N SER A 103 2.35 4.56 17.33
CA SER A 103 3.06 5.72 16.78
C SER A 103 4.40 5.96 17.49
N GLN A 104 4.44 5.84 18.82
CA GLN A 104 5.69 5.90 19.58
C GLN A 104 6.64 4.72 19.26
N SER A 105 6.10 3.52 19.02
CA SER A 105 6.87 2.34 18.59
C SER A 105 7.52 2.54 17.22
N LEU A 106 6.79 3.08 16.24
CA LEU A 106 7.30 3.40 14.90
C LEU A 106 8.35 4.54 14.94
N GLY A 107 8.14 5.55 15.77
CA GLY A 107 9.10 6.62 16.02
C GLY A 107 10.41 6.10 16.65
N LYS A 108 10.32 5.19 17.63
CA LYS A 108 11.50 4.60 18.28
C LYS A 108 12.27 3.65 17.36
N LYS A 109 11.58 2.84 16.55
CA LYS A 109 12.25 1.94 15.57
C LYS A 109 12.94 2.72 14.44
N SER A 110 12.35 3.82 13.98
CA SER A 110 12.96 4.67 12.97
C SER A 110 14.17 5.44 13.50
N GLN A 111 14.20 5.83 14.78
CA GLN A 111 15.39 6.41 15.40
C GLN A 111 16.50 5.38 15.66
N SER A 112 16.16 4.16 16.11
CA SER A 112 17.15 3.11 16.40
C SER A 112 17.94 2.68 15.16
N ALA A 113 17.33 2.73 13.97
CA ALA A 113 18.01 2.41 12.70
C ALA A 113 19.00 3.49 12.21
N PHE A 114 19.01 4.66 12.85
CA PHE A 114 19.94 5.76 12.55
C PHE A 114 21.04 5.94 13.60
N VAL A 115 20.96 5.23 14.75
CA VAL A 115 21.94 5.33 15.85
C VAL A 115 23.05 4.29 15.73
N GLU A 116 22.89 3.21 14.94
CA GLU A 116 24.00 2.31 14.60
C GLU A 116 24.84 2.88 13.45
N LYS A 117 25.74 3.80 13.79
CA LYS A 117 26.95 4.12 13.04
C LYS A 117 28.10 4.41 13.99
#